data_AF-A0A346YKE4-F1
#
_entry.id   AF-A0A346YKE4-F1
#
_cell.length_a   1.000
_cell.length_b   1.000
_cell.length_c   1.000
_cell.angle_alpha   90.00
_cell.angle_beta   90.00
_cell.angle_gamma   90.00
#
_symmetry.space_group_name_H-M   'P 1'
#
loop_
_entity.id
_entity.type
_entity.pdbx_description
1 polymer ?
#
loop_
_entity_poly.entity_id
_entity_poly.type
_entity_poly.pdbx_seq_one_letter_code
_entity_poly.pdbx_strand_id
1 'polypeptide(L)' 'MHWQSTSELVPGRLAFLRFDQLASAQWVGYVDENGVCEWPDKVRGLRPSGWQAVAVDPDLLKPQDN' A
#
# COMPACT_ATOMS: atom_id res chain seq x y z
N MET A 1 -4.05 -5.15 14.46
CA MET A 1 -3.87 -4.50 13.14
C MET A 1 -5.14 -4.74 12.34
N HIS A 2 -5.86 -3.69 11.95
CA HIS A 2 -7.08 -3.81 11.15
C HIS A 2 -6.72 -3.66 9.67
N TRP A 3 -6.95 -4.73 8.90
CA TRP A 3 -6.88 -4.71 7.44
C TRP A 3 -8.23 -4.22 6.91
N GLN A 4 -8.19 -3.25 5.99
CA GLN A 4 -9.34 -2.69 5.32
C GLN A 4 -9.60 -3.40 3.99
N SER A 5 -10.84 -3.30 3.49
CA SER A 5 -11.21 -3.90 2.21
C SER A 5 -10.53 -3.14 1.07
N THR A 6 -10.04 -3.84 0.06
CA THR A 6 -9.36 -3.20 -1.09
C THR A 6 -10.26 -2.27 -1.89
N SER A 7 -11.59 -2.37 -1.73
CA SER A 7 -12.57 -1.40 -2.24
C SER A 7 -12.47 -0.01 -1.60
N GLU A 8 -11.82 0.12 -0.45
CA GLU A 8 -11.67 1.37 0.31
C GLU A 8 -10.29 2.01 0.12
N LEU A 9 -9.44 1.46 -0.77
CA LEU A 9 -8.12 2.02 -1.09
C LEU A 9 -8.27 3.45 -1.60
N VAL A 10 -7.64 4.38 -0.89
CA VAL A 10 -7.66 5.80 -1.22
C VAL A 10 -6.51 6.12 -2.17
N PRO A 11 -6.77 6.74 -3.34
CA PRO A 11 -5.73 7.18 -4.25
C PRO A 11 -4.79 8.23 -3.63
N GLY A 12 -3.56 8.30 -4.14
CA GLY A 12 -2.53 9.24 -3.69
C GLY A 12 -1.92 8.92 -2.31
N ARG A 13 -1.88 7.65 -1.90
CA ARG A 13 -1.34 7.23 -0.59
C ARG A 13 -0.53 5.94 -0.66
N LEU A 14 0.42 5.83 0.27
CA LEU A 14 1.14 4.58 0.53
C LEU A 14 0.29 3.65 1.40
N ALA A 15 0.23 2.39 1.00
CA ALA A 15 -0.52 1.35 1.69
C ALA A 15 0.33 0.07 1.84
N PHE A 16 0.22 -0.58 3.00
CA PHE A 16 0.56 -1.99 3.14
C PHE A 16 -0.56 -2.83 2.58
N LEU A 17 -0.21 -3.96 1.96
CA LEU A 17 -1.14 -4.82 1.26
C LEU A 17 -0.90 -6.24 1.69
N ARG A 18 -2.01 -6.94 1.92
CA ARG A 18 -2.01 -8.34 2.27
C ARG A 18 -2.32 -9.20 1.05
N PHE A 19 -1.53 -10.24 0.85
CA PHE A 19 -1.75 -11.25 -0.18
C PHE A 19 -1.73 -12.64 0.47
N ASP A 20 -2.90 -13.27 0.64
CA ASP A 20 -2.98 -14.60 1.26
C ASP A 20 -2.40 -15.73 0.37
N GLN A 21 -2.14 -15.42 -0.91
CA GLN A 21 -1.54 -16.36 -1.86
C GLN A 21 -0.01 -16.44 -1.75
N LEU A 22 0.62 -15.57 -0.95
CA LEU A 22 2.08 -15.50 -0.81
C LEU A 22 2.50 -15.81 0.63
N ALA A 23 3.52 -16.66 0.79
CA ALA A 23 4.09 -17.01 2.09
C ALA A 23 4.68 -15.79 2.83
N SER A 24 5.10 -14.75 2.08
CA SER A 24 5.38 -13.41 2.60
C SER A 24 4.20 -12.52 2.23
N ALA A 25 3.25 -12.42 3.16
CA ALA A 25 1.90 -11.95 2.87
C ALA A 25 1.76 -10.43 2.84
N GLN A 26 2.81 -9.64 3.07
CA GLN A 26 2.71 -8.19 3.24
C GLN A 26 3.69 -7.43 2.32
N TRP A 27 3.17 -6.51 1.52
CA TRP A 27 3.94 -5.71 0.57
C TRP A 27 3.53 -4.24 0.66
N VAL A 28 4.47 -3.32 0.47
CA VAL A 28 4.16 -1.88 0.34
C VAL A 28 3.82 -1.60 -1.12
N GLY A 29 2.68 -0.95 -1.35
CA GLY A 29 2.28 -0.45 -2.66
C GLY A 29 1.91 1.02 -2.59
N TYR A 30 2.09 1.72 -3.70
CA TYR A 30 1.64 3.09 -3.88
C TYR A 30 0.39 3.09 -4.75
N VAL A 31 -0.67 3.77 -4.28
CA VAL A 31 -1.84 4.05 -5.10
C VAL A 31 -1.67 5.45 -5.66
N ASP A 32 -1.60 5.58 -6.98
CA ASP A 32 -1.53 6.88 -7.63
C ASP A 32 -2.86 7.65 -7.51
N GLU A 33 -2.87 8.89 -7.99
CA GLU A 33 -4.05 9.76 -8.00
C GLU A 33 -5.21 9.24 -8.86
N ASN A 34 -4.93 8.34 -9.81
CA ASN A 34 -5.92 7.70 -10.66
C ASN A 34 -6.49 6.41 -10.04
N GLY A 35 -6.05 6.04 -8.83
CA GLY A 35 -6.42 4.77 -8.20
C GLY A 35 -5.68 3.57 -8.80
N VAL A 36 -4.70 3.81 -9.68
CA VAL A 36 -3.82 2.79 -10.22
C VAL A 36 -2.77 2.47 -9.17
N CYS A 37 -2.71 1.20 -8.82
CA CYS A 37 -1.75 0.74 -7.84
C CYS A 37 -0.48 0.28 -8.53
N GLU A 38 0.65 0.89 -8.19
CA GLU A 38 1.96 0.46 -8.66
C GLU A 38 2.52 -0.61 -7.73
N TRP A 39 2.70 -1.81 -8.29
CA TRP A 39 3.11 -3.01 -7.58
C TRP A 39 4.55 -3.38 -7.90
N PRO A 40 5.31 -3.94 -6.93
CA PRO A 40 6.53 -4.68 -7.27
C PRO A 40 6.19 -5.89 -8.15
N ASP A 41 7.03 -6.22 -9.13
CA ASP A 41 6.75 -7.28 -10.13
C ASP A 41 6.39 -8.64 -9.52
N LYS A 42 6.86 -8.93 -8.29
CA LYS A 42 6.53 -10.16 -7.55
C LYS A 42 5.05 -10.31 -7.19
N VAL A 43 4.30 -9.21 -7.09
CA VAL A 43 2.86 -9.22 -6.78
C VAL A 43 2.02 -8.59 -7.88
N ARG A 44 2.67 -8.19 -8.99
CA ARG A 44 2.01 -7.61 -10.15
C ARG A 44 1.07 -8.63 -10.78
N GLY A 45 -0.20 -8.25 -10.93
CA GLY A 45 -1.26 -9.13 -11.44
C GLY A 45 -1.96 -9.97 -10.37
N LEU A 46 -1.48 -9.96 -9.12
CA LEU A 46 -2.20 -10.55 -7.99
C LEU A 46 -3.16 -9.54 -7.37
N ARG A 47 -4.30 -10.05 -6.87
CA ARG A 47 -5.26 -9.22 -6.16
C ARG A 47 -4.98 -9.27 -4.66
N PRO A 48 -4.73 -8.14 -3.98
CA PRO A 48 -4.61 -8.13 -2.53
C PRO A 48 -5.93 -8.51 -1.87
N SER A 49 -5.86 -9.20 -0.73
CA SER A 49 -7.02 -9.56 0.09
C SER A 49 -7.37 -8.49 1.12
N GLY A 50 -6.45 -7.58 1.41
CA GLY A 50 -6.69 -6.43 2.27
C GLY A 50 -5.58 -5.39 2.17
N TRP A 51 -5.81 -4.20 2.71
CA TRP A 51 -4.82 -3.15 2.76
C TRP A 51 -4.82 -2.43 4.11
N GLN A 52 -3.77 -1.66 4.38
CA GLN A 52 -3.64 -0.84 5.56
C GLN A 52 -2.89 0.44 5.18
N ALA A 53 -3.36 1.59 5.64
CA ALA A 53 -2.63 2.84 5.42
C ALA A 53 -1.24 2.74 6.07
N VAL A 54 -0.20 3.13 5.34
CA VAL A 54 1.09 3.38 5.96
C VAL A 54 0.90 4.67 6.76
N ALA A 55 0.87 4.57 8.09
CA ALA A 55 0.96 5.74 8.96
C ALA A 55 2.41 6.24 8.91
N VAL A 56 2.79 6.81 7.78
CA VAL A 56 3.93 7.73 7.74
C VAL A 56 3.39 9.04 8.28
N ASP A 57 3.88 9.43 9.46
CA ASP A 57 3.71 10.81 9.91
C ASP A 57 4.14 11.71 8.75
N PRO A 58 3.27 12.59 8.23
CA PRO A 58 3.64 13.48 7.15
C PRO A 58 4.81 14.38 7.52
N ASP A 59 5.12 14.53 8.81
CA ASP A 59 6.30 15.23 9.32
C ASP A 59 7.61 14.46 9.06
N LEU A 60 7.59 13.13 8.98
CA LEU A 60 8.76 12.30 8.64
C LEU A 60 9.07 12.26 7.14
N LEU A 61 8.13 12.67 6.29
CA LEU A 61 8.30 12.75 4.83
C LEU A 61 8.80 14.11 4.35
N LYS A 62 8.88 15.11 5.24
CA LYS A 62 9.56 16.36 4.91
C LYS A 62 11.05 16.05 4.74
N PRO A 63 11.70 16.47 3.64
CA PRO A 63 13.14 16.44 3.59
C PRO A 63 13.64 17.22 4.81
N GLN A 64 14.48 16.59 5.63
CA GLN A 64 15.25 17.32 6.64
C GLN A 64 16.16 18.27 5.86
N ASP A 65 15.71 19.49 5.67
CA ASP A 65 16.55 20.59 5.24
C ASP A 65 17.53 20.84 6.38
N ASN A 66 18.80 20.44 6.16
CA ASN A 66 19.91 20.63 7.07
C ASN A 66 20.97 21.51 6.41
#